data_AF-A0A972FMJ3-F1
#
_entry.id   AF-A0A972FMJ3-F1
#
_cell.length_a   1.000
_cell.length_b   1.000
_cell.length_c   1.000
_cell.angle_alpha   90.00
_cell.angle_beta   90.00
_cell.angle_gamma   90.00
#
_symmetry.space_group_name_H-M   'P 1'
#
loop_
_entity.id
_entity.type
_entity.pdbx_description
1 polymer ?
#
loop_
_entity_poly.entity_id
_entity_poly.type
_entity_poly.pdbx_seq_one_letter_code
_entity_poly.pdbx_strand_id
1 'polypeptide(L)'
;MNIQQFYDFCLSKKAVEETFPFDKDTLVLKVGGKMFALTSLSEWENGKPAVNLKADPEKSQQLRAEYDAINPGYHMSKVHWNTVSINQDVPDKMVRELIDHSYDLVFASLSKKLQNDILQSAE
;
A
#
# COMPACT_ATOMS: atom_id res chain seq x y z
N MET A 1 -13.03 6.61 -0.21
CA MET A 1 -12.65 5.54 -1.15
C MET A 1 -13.25 4.22 -0.70
N ASN A 2 -13.74 3.40 -1.64
CA ASN A 2 -14.19 2.01 -1.38
C ASN A 2 -13.13 0.97 -1.78
N ILE A 3 -13.38 -0.31 -1.47
CA ILE A 3 -12.41 -1.38 -1.73
C ILE A 3 -12.08 -1.55 -3.22
N GLN A 4 -13.08 -1.44 -4.10
CA GLN A 4 -12.89 -1.56 -5.55
C GLN A 4 -12.01 -0.44 -6.07
N GLN A 5 -12.25 0.80 -5.64
CA GLN A 5 -11.42 1.95 -6.01
C GLN A 5 -9.98 1.82 -5.52
N PHE A 6 -9.78 1.31 -4.29
CA PHE A 6 -8.44 1.01 -3.77
C PHE A 6 -7.73 -0.04 -4.63
N TYR A 7 -8.43 -1.14 -4.91
CA TYR A 7 -7.93 -2.26 -5.70
C TYR A 7 -7.57 -1.83 -7.14
N ASP A 8 -8.50 -1.19 -7.85
CA ASP A 8 -8.30 -0.72 -9.21
C ASP A 8 -7.16 0.29 -9.29
N PHE A 9 -7.05 1.19 -8.31
CA PHE A 9 -5.96 2.15 -8.26
C PHE A 9 -4.60 1.46 -8.07
N CYS A 10 -4.52 0.43 -7.23
CA CYS A 10 -3.31 -0.35 -7.10
C CYS A 10 -2.98 -1.12 -8.39
N LEU A 11 -3.97 -1.76 -9.02
CA LEU A 11 -3.77 -2.50 -10.27
C LEU A 11 -3.46 -1.62 -11.47
N SER A 12 -3.79 -0.33 -11.42
CA SER A 12 -3.40 0.62 -12.47
C SER A 12 -1.88 0.82 -12.58
N LYS A 13 -1.12 0.35 -11.60
CA LYS A 13 0.35 0.42 -11.58
C LYS A 13 0.97 -0.73 -12.37
N LYS A 14 2.18 -0.51 -12.88
CA LYS A 14 2.88 -1.51 -13.70
C LYS A 14 3.23 -2.76 -12.90
N ALA A 15 3.03 -3.93 -13.51
CA ALA A 15 3.45 -5.23 -13.00
C ALA A 15 3.01 -5.52 -11.56
N VAL A 16 1.77 -5.17 -11.22
CA VAL A 16 1.18 -5.51 -9.93
C VAL A 16 0.68 -6.94 -9.93
N GLU A 17 1.02 -7.67 -8.87
CA GLU A 17 0.56 -9.02 -8.59
C GLU A 17 -0.29 -9.00 -7.31
N GLU A 18 -1.46 -9.64 -7.36
CA GLU A 18 -2.29 -9.89 -6.19
C GLU A 18 -2.02 -11.28 -5.62
N THR A 19 -1.89 -11.39 -4.31
CA THR A 19 -1.65 -12.67 -3.63
C THR A 19 -2.33 -12.72 -2.27
N PHE A 20 -2.50 -13.94 -1.75
CA PHE A 20 -3.03 -14.26 -0.42
C PHE A 20 -2.01 -15.13 0.35
N PRO A 21 -0.83 -14.58 0.69
CA PRO A 21 0.29 -15.39 1.17
C PRO A 21 0.14 -15.84 2.64
N PHE A 22 -0.81 -15.28 3.38
CA PHE A 22 -1.00 -15.54 4.82
C PHE A 22 -2.24 -16.38 5.10
N ASP A 23 -3.37 -15.99 4.50
CA ASP A 23 -4.69 -16.58 4.66
C ASP A 23 -5.56 -16.18 3.47
N LYS A 24 -6.86 -16.52 3.49
CA LYS A 24 -7.81 -16.20 2.41
C LYS A 24 -8.41 -14.79 2.48
N ASP A 25 -8.02 -14.00 3.46
CA ASP A 25 -8.62 -12.69 3.78
C ASP A 25 -7.67 -11.51 3.51
N THR A 26 -6.38 -11.70 3.77
CA THR A 26 -5.37 -10.66 3.65
C THR A 26 -4.91 -10.56 2.20
N LEU A 27 -5.53 -9.64 1.46
CA LEU A 27 -5.10 -9.26 0.12
C LEU A 27 -3.74 -8.55 0.20
N VAL A 28 -2.76 -9.06 -0.54
CA VAL A 28 -1.41 -8.49 -0.64
C VAL A 28 -1.09 -8.16 -2.09
N LEU A 29 -0.74 -6.90 -2.33
CA LEU A 29 -0.36 -6.38 -3.64
C LEU A 29 1.15 -6.16 -3.69
N LYS A 30 1.77 -6.69 -4.75
CA LYS A 30 3.22 -6.75 -4.93
C LYS A 30 3.65 -6.14 -6.25
N VAL A 31 4.89 -5.65 -6.29
CA VAL A 31 5.61 -5.30 -7.52
C VAL A 31 6.96 -6.02 -7.51
N GLY A 32 7.26 -6.74 -8.59
CA GLY A 32 8.50 -7.53 -8.68
C GLY A 32 8.67 -8.52 -7.53
N GLY A 33 7.58 -9.14 -7.07
CA GLY A 33 7.55 -10.09 -5.94
C GLY A 33 7.66 -9.46 -4.54
N LYS A 34 7.76 -8.13 -4.41
CA LYS A 34 7.82 -7.43 -3.11
C LYS A 34 6.51 -6.70 -2.80
N MET A 35 6.05 -6.80 -1.56
CA MET A 35 4.79 -6.20 -1.10
C MET A 35 4.91 -4.67 -1.01
N PHE A 36 3.91 -3.96 -1.52
CA PHE A 36 3.78 -2.50 -1.33
C PHE A 36 2.43 -2.12 -0.69
N ALA A 37 1.39 -2.93 -0.83
CA ALA A 37 0.12 -2.70 -0.14
C ALA A 37 -0.46 -4.01 0.36
N LEU A 38 -1.14 -3.97 1.50
CA LEU A 38 -1.99 -5.07 1.93
C LEU A 38 -3.20 -4.58 2.72
N THR A 39 -4.26 -5.37 2.72
CA THR A 39 -5.50 -5.08 3.44
C THR A 39 -6.25 -6.36 3.80
N SER A 40 -7.01 -6.33 4.89
CA SER A 40 -7.95 -7.40 5.24
C SER A 40 -9.28 -7.15 4.54
N LEU A 41 -9.81 -8.11 3.77
CA LEU A 41 -11.09 -7.98 3.06
C LEU A 41 -12.27 -7.93 4.04
N SER A 42 -12.28 -8.80 5.04
CA SER A 42 -13.32 -8.85 6.07
C SER A 42 -13.40 -7.56 6.89
N GLU A 43 -12.28 -6.87 7.16
CA GLU A 43 -12.34 -5.57 7.84
C GLU A 43 -12.96 -4.46 6.96
N TRP A 44 -12.84 -4.53 5.62
CA TRP A 44 -13.64 -3.66 4.75
C TRP A 44 -15.13 -3.95 4.89
N GLU A 45 -15.53 -5.23 4.90
CA GLU A 45 -16.93 -5.65 5.06
C GLU A 45 -17.49 -5.26 6.43
N ASN A 46 -16.67 -5.32 7.48
CA ASN A 46 -17.01 -4.92 8.85
C ASN A 46 -17.05 -3.39 9.06
N GLY A 47 -16.84 -2.60 8.00
CA GLY A 47 -16.87 -1.14 8.08
C GLY A 47 -15.66 -0.51 8.75
N LYS A 48 -14.52 -1.23 8.81
CA LYS A 48 -13.24 -0.76 9.34
C LYS A 48 -12.14 -0.81 8.28
N PRO A 49 -12.34 -0.16 7.11
CA PRO A 49 -11.39 -0.25 6.02
C PRO A 49 -10.04 0.35 6.41
N ALA A 50 -8.97 -0.41 6.23
CA ALA A 50 -7.62 0.05 6.50
C ALA A 50 -6.60 -0.65 5.60
N VAL A 51 -5.55 0.05 5.21
CA VAL A 51 -4.50 -0.46 4.33
C VAL A 51 -3.13 -0.28 4.97
N ASN A 52 -2.26 -1.28 4.86
CA ASN A 52 -0.86 -1.10 5.21
C ASN A 52 -0.06 -0.73 3.96
N LEU A 53 0.72 0.34 4.08
CA LEU A 53 1.55 0.88 3.01
C LEU A 53 3.00 1.02 3.47
N LYS A 54 3.93 0.71 2.57
CA LYS A 54 5.36 0.99 2.76
C LYS A 54 5.51 2.50 2.90
N ALA A 55 6.32 2.90 3.87
CA ALA A 55 6.50 4.31 4.20
C ALA A 55 7.99 4.66 4.33
N ASP A 56 8.30 5.90 3.99
CA ASP A 56 9.56 6.55 4.31
C ASP A 56 9.60 6.86 5.82
N PRO A 57 10.59 6.35 6.57
CA PRO A 57 10.72 6.61 8.00
C PRO A 57 10.75 8.09 8.36
N GLU A 58 11.34 8.94 7.52
CA GLU A 58 11.47 10.38 7.79
C GLU A 58 10.11 11.08 7.74
N LYS A 59 9.26 10.70 6.77
CA LYS A 59 7.92 11.27 6.61
C LYS A 59 6.88 10.66 7.54
N SER A 60 7.11 9.42 7.97
CA SER A 60 6.13 8.65 8.74
C SER A 60 5.75 9.32 10.06
N GLN A 61 6.70 9.95 10.76
CA GLN A 61 6.42 10.62 12.03
C GLN A 61 5.52 11.85 11.85
N GLN A 62 5.80 12.66 10.82
CA GLN A 62 4.99 13.84 10.51
C GLN A 62 3.55 13.43 10.16
N LEU A 63 3.39 12.45 9.28
CA LEU A 63 2.07 11.98 8.84
C LEU A 63 1.22 11.43 10.00
N ARG A 64 1.84 10.69 10.93
CA ARG A 64 1.16 10.17 12.13
C ARG A 64 0.82 11.26 13.15
N ALA A 65 1.52 12.39 13.11
CA ALA A 65 1.21 13.54 13.97
C ALA A 65 0.11 14.43 13.37
N GLU A 66 -0.02 14.42 12.05
CA GLU A 66 -0.99 15.24 11.31
C GLU A 66 -2.36 14.55 11.18
N TYR A 67 -2.39 13.21 11.08
CA TYR A 67 -3.60 12.44 10.84
C TYR A 67 -3.77 11.31 11.87
N ASP A 68 -4.92 11.27 12.53
CA ASP A 68 -5.34 10.21 13.45
C ASP A 68 -5.52 8.87 12.74
N ALA A 69 -5.90 8.89 11.45
CA ALA A 69 -6.06 7.67 10.67
C ALA A 69 -4.73 7.03 10.24
N ILE A 70 -3.59 7.71 10.39
CA ILE A 70 -2.27 7.16 10.04
C ILE A 70 -1.58 6.66 11.30
N ASN A 71 -1.46 5.34 11.40
CA ASN A 71 -0.89 4.66 12.57
C ASN A 71 0.34 3.84 12.18
N PRO A 72 1.20 3.47 13.16
CA PRO A 72 2.28 2.52 12.90
C PRO A 72 1.75 1.20 12.32
N GLY A 73 2.47 0.64 11.34
CA GLY A 73 2.00 -0.55 10.61
C GLY A 73 1.60 -1.73 11.50
N TYR A 74 0.33 -2.14 11.40
CA TYR A 74 -0.24 -3.31 12.06
C TYR A 74 0.46 -4.58 11.59
N HIS A 75 0.98 -5.39 12.52
CA HIS A 75 1.79 -6.60 12.27
C HIS A 75 3.05 -6.40 11.39
N MET A 76 3.40 -5.14 11.08
CA MET A 76 4.56 -4.79 10.25
C MET A 76 5.62 -4.04 11.06
N SER A 77 6.77 -3.76 10.42
CA SER A 77 7.77 -2.85 10.99
C SER A 77 7.17 -1.46 11.14
N LYS A 78 7.05 -0.99 12.39
CA LYS A 78 6.52 0.33 12.75
C LYS A 78 7.38 1.50 12.26
N VAL A 79 8.59 1.21 11.76
CA VAL A 79 9.49 2.20 11.16
C VAL A 79 9.20 2.39 9.67
N HIS A 80 8.91 1.32 8.96
CA HIS A 80 8.84 1.33 7.49
C HIS A 80 7.43 1.15 6.92
N TRP A 81 6.42 1.04 7.77
CA TRP A 81 5.04 0.80 7.36
C TRP A 81 4.09 1.65 8.18
N ASN A 82 3.05 2.14 7.52
CA ASN A 82 1.90 2.79 8.13
C ASN A 82 0.65 1.97 7.84
N THR A 83 -0.26 1.91 8.82
CA THR A 83 -1.66 1.54 8.62
C THR A 83 -2.44 2.84 8.40
N VAL A 84 -3.18 2.92 7.31
CA VAL A 84 -4.02 4.07 6.98
C VAL A 84 -5.48 3.62 7.03
N SER A 85 -6.23 4.11 8.01
CA SER A 85 -7.68 3.93 8.04
C SER A 85 -8.34 4.77 6.94
N ILE A 86 -9.23 4.16 6.17
CA ILE A 86 -9.88 4.78 5.01
C ILE A 86 -11.17 5.45 5.44
N ASN A 87 -11.55 6.55 4.76
CA ASN A 87 -12.77 7.33 5.03
C ASN A 87 -12.79 8.00 6.42
N GLN A 88 -11.61 8.36 6.94
CA GLN A 88 -11.45 9.16 8.15
C GLN A 88 -10.87 10.54 7.79
N ASP A 89 -9.91 11.04 8.56
CA ASP A 89 -9.33 12.38 8.40
C ASP A 89 -8.28 12.49 7.28
N VAL A 90 -7.87 11.38 6.66
CA VAL A 90 -7.01 11.36 5.47
C VAL A 90 -7.86 11.42 4.19
N PRO A 91 -7.75 12.48 3.37
CA PRO A 91 -8.50 12.57 2.12
C PRO A 91 -8.11 11.47 1.12
N ASP A 92 -9.06 11.00 0.32
CA ASP A 92 -8.83 9.98 -0.71
C ASP A 92 -7.67 10.29 -1.67
N LYS A 93 -7.47 11.58 -1.97
CA LYS A 93 -6.33 12.03 -2.79
C LYS A 93 -5.00 11.71 -2.10
N MET A 94 -4.90 12.00 -0.80
CA MET A 94 -3.72 11.71 0.00
C MET A 94 -3.50 10.20 0.13
N VAL A 95 -4.57 9.40 0.29
CA VAL A 95 -4.42 7.94 0.30
C VAL A 95 -3.82 7.43 -1.02
N ARG A 96 -4.25 7.96 -2.17
CA ARG A 96 -3.65 7.62 -3.48
C ARG A 96 -2.18 8.02 -3.56
N GLU A 97 -1.82 9.21 -3.09
CA GLU A 97 -0.43 9.65 -3.02
C GLU A 97 0.44 8.75 -2.13
N LEU A 98 -0.11 8.27 -1.00
CA LEU A 98 0.57 7.30 -0.13
C LEU A 98 0.74 5.93 -0.81
N ILE A 99 -0.25 5.50 -1.59
CA ILE A 99 -0.17 4.25 -2.39
C ILE A 99 0.89 4.38 -3.49
N ASP A 100 0.93 5.51 -4.20
CA ASP A 100 1.98 5.83 -5.19
C ASP A 100 3.36 5.75 -4.53
N HIS A 101 3.53 6.47 -3.42
CA HIS A 101 4.79 6.52 -2.70
C HIS A 101 5.25 5.14 -2.21
N SER A 102 4.31 4.34 -1.69
CA SER A 102 4.58 2.98 -1.26
C SER A 102 5.09 2.10 -2.41
N TYR A 103 4.41 2.15 -3.56
CA TYR A 103 4.82 1.44 -4.76
C TYR A 103 6.22 1.88 -5.22
N ASP A 104 6.46 3.19 -5.29
CA ASP A 104 7.73 3.75 -5.76
C ASP A 104 8.90 3.34 -4.86
N LEU A 105 8.73 3.36 -3.53
CA LEU A 105 9.74 2.90 -2.58
C LEU A 105 10.09 1.43 -2.80
N VAL A 106 9.09 0.59 -3.03
CA VAL A 106 9.29 -0.85 -3.24
C VAL A 106 9.92 -1.11 -4.60
N PHE A 107 9.44 -0.45 -5.66
CA PHE A 107 10.00 -0.53 -7.01
C PHE A 107 11.46 -0.08 -7.04
N ALA A 108 11.78 1.06 -6.41
CA ALA A 108 13.15 1.57 -6.30
C ALA A 108 14.10 0.60 -5.57
N SER A 109 13.56 -0.25 -4.68
CA SER A 109 14.32 -1.29 -3.97
C SER A 109 14.62 -2.55 -4.81
N LEU A 110 14.04 -2.67 -6.00
CA LEU A 110 14.29 -3.79 -6.91
C LEU A 110 15.66 -3.67 -7.59
N SER A 111 16.15 -4.77 -8.16
CA SER A 111 17.37 -4.71 -8.98
C SER A 111 17.13 -3.87 -10.23
N LYS A 112 18.18 -3.22 -10.75
CA LYS A 112 18.07 -2.41 -11.99
C LYS A 112 17.57 -3.21 -13.18
N LYS A 113 17.97 -4.49 -13.28
CA LYS A 113 17.44 -5.41 -14.29
C LYS A 113 15.91 -5.54 -14.18
N LEU A 114 15.40 -5.86 -12.99
CA LEU A 114 13.97 -6.05 -12.79
C LEU A 114 13.17 -4.75 -12.97
N GLN A 115 13.72 -3.60 -12.55
CA GLN A 115 13.12 -2.30 -12.83
C GLN A 115 12.96 -2.09 -14.34
N ASN A 116 14.00 -2.36 -15.13
CA ASN A 116 13.95 -2.23 -16.58
C ASN A 116 12.93 -3.19 -17.21
N ASP A 117 12.94 -4.46 -16.78
CA ASP A 117 12.01 -5.48 -17.29
C ASP A 117 10.54 -5.06 -17.06
N ILE A 118 10.22 -4.51 -15.88
CA ILE A 118 8.87 -3.99 -15.55
C ILE A 118 8.50 -2.76 -16.37
N LEU A 119 9.47 -1.88 -16.66
CA LEU A 119 9.20 -0.66 -17.43
C LEU A 119 8.93 -0.98 -18.91
N GLN A 120 9.63 -1.99 -19.45
CA GLN A 120 9.54 -2.44 -20.84
C GLN A 120 8.36 -3.38 -21.11
N SER A 121 7.87 -4.14 -20.12
CA SER A 121 6.76 -5.08 -20.29
C SER A 121 5.37 -4.43 -20.39
N ALA A 122 5.30 -3.11 -20.31
CA ALA A 122 4.07 -2.32 -20.35
C ALA A 122 3.96 -1.46 -21.63
N GLU A 123 4.68 -1.86 -22.69
CA GLU A 123 4.52 -1.38 -24.08
C GLU A 123 3.76 -2.40 -24.94
#